data_AF-A0A924EY82-F1
#
_entry.id   AF-A0A924EY82-F1
#
_cell.length_a   1.000
_cell.length_b   1.000
_cell.length_c   1.000
_cell.angle_alpha   90.00
_cell.angle_beta   90.00
_cell.angle_gamma   90.00
#
_symmetry.space_group_name_H-M   'P 1'
#
loop_
_entity.id
_entity.type
_entity.pdbx_description
1 polymer ?
#
loop_
_entity_poly.entity_id
_entity_poly.type
_entity_poly.pdbx_seq_one_letter_code
_entity_poly.pdbx_strand_id
1 'polypeptide(L)'
;MLPRREFLRVTGLVGGGLLLGTWLDFGTNGVLEAAEARNGAVEFTPNAFIRIAPDGVITTMAKNPEVGQGIKTMLPMLIAEELDVDWESIRIEQAMSDPTKYGSQVAGG
;
A
#
# COMPACT_ATOMS: atom_id res chain seq x y z
N MET A 1 21.46 -11.28 -34.96
CA MET A 1 21.02 -12.37 -34.06
C MET A 1 22.11 -12.57 -33.03
N LEU A 2 21.79 -12.47 -31.73
CA LEU A 2 22.79 -12.64 -30.67
C LEU A 2 23.19 -14.13 -30.55
N PRO A 3 24.49 -14.45 -30.36
CA PRO A 3 24.92 -15.81 -30.11
C PRO A 3 24.38 -16.31 -28.76
N ARG A 4 24.00 -17.59 -28.68
CA ARG A 4 23.34 -18.21 -27.50
C ARG A 4 24.03 -17.90 -26.17
N ARG A 5 25.36 -17.91 -26.15
CA ARG A 5 26.17 -17.64 -24.96
C ARG A 5 26.05 -16.18 -24.49
N GLU A 6 25.97 -15.24 -25.43
CA GLU A 6 25.82 -13.83 -25.13
C GLU A 6 24.40 -13.52 -24.67
N PHE A 7 23.40 -14.14 -25.31
CA PHE A 7 22.01 -14.09 -24.86
C PHE A 7 21.88 -14.56 -23.40
N LEU A 8 22.42 -15.73 -23.05
CA LEU A 8 22.38 -16.27 -21.68
C LEU A 8 23.12 -15.40 -20.66
N ARG A 9 24.22 -14.75 -21.07
CA ARG A 9 24.95 -13.81 -20.19
C ARG A 9 24.15 -12.55 -19.93
N VAL A 10 23.56 -11.97 -20.96
CA VAL A 10 22.77 -10.73 -20.85
C VAL A 10 21.52 -10.98 -20.01
N THR A 11 20.76 -12.05 -20.29
CA THR A 11 19.55 -12.35 -19.52
C THR A 11 19.86 -12.78 -18.08
N GLY A 12 20.95 -13.52 -17.86
CA GLY A 12 21.41 -13.88 -16.52
C GLY A 12 21.86 -12.69 -15.69
N LEU A 13 22.60 -11.75 -16.29
CA LEU A 13 23.04 -10.53 -15.60
C LEU A 13 21.88 -9.57 -15.32
N VAL A 14 20.97 -9.36 -16.28
CA VAL A 14 19.81 -8.49 -16.10
C VAL A 14 18.83 -9.11 -15.09
N GLY A 15 18.50 -10.39 -15.23
CA GLY A 15 17.60 -11.09 -14.31
C GLY A 15 18.19 -11.23 -12.91
N GLY A 16 19.47 -11.60 -12.80
CA GLY A 16 20.17 -11.69 -11.53
C GLY A 16 20.37 -10.33 -10.86
N GLY A 17 20.70 -9.29 -11.64
CA GLY A 17 20.80 -7.91 -11.16
C GLY A 17 19.47 -7.35 -10.69
N LEU A 18 18.36 -7.66 -11.37
CA LEU A 18 17.02 -7.28 -10.93
C LEU A 18 16.63 -8.01 -9.64
N LEU A 19 16.88 -9.33 -9.54
CA LEU A 19 16.59 -10.11 -8.34
C LEU A 19 17.42 -9.65 -7.13
N LEU A 20 18.71 -9.37 -7.32
CA LEU A 20 19.56 -8.81 -6.26
C LEU A 20 19.17 -7.36 -5.95
N GLY A 21 18.82 -6.58 -6.97
CA GLY A 21 18.33 -5.22 -6.82
C GLY A 21 17.08 -5.18 -5.96
N THR A 22 16.05 -5.97 -6.29
CA THR A 22 14.83 -6.05 -5.48
C THR A 22 15.08 -6.64 -4.11
N TRP A 23 15.91 -7.69 -3.99
CA TRP A 23 16.25 -8.28 -2.68
C TRP A 23 16.97 -7.29 -1.77
N LEU A 24 17.88 -6.46 -2.31
CA LEU A 24 18.54 -5.40 -1.57
C LEU A 24 17.58 -4.23 -1.31
N ASP A 25 16.75 -3.81 -2.24
CA ASP A 25 15.79 -2.72 -2.02
C ASP A 25 14.79 -3.09 -0.89
N PHE A 26 14.17 -4.26 -0.98
CA PHE A 26 13.25 -4.75 0.06
C PHE A 26 13.98 -5.12 1.37
N GLY A 27 15.19 -5.67 1.28
CA GLY A 27 15.95 -6.17 2.42
C GLY A 27 16.80 -5.12 3.14
N THR A 28 17.24 -4.06 2.47
CA THR A 28 18.07 -2.99 3.06
C THR A 28 17.29 -1.70 3.20
N ASN A 29 16.51 -1.25 2.22
CA ASN A 29 15.71 -0.04 2.41
C ASN A 29 14.53 -0.32 3.35
N GLY A 30 13.90 -1.50 3.24
CA GLY A 30 12.91 -1.96 4.23
C GLY A 30 13.49 -2.16 5.64
N VAL A 31 14.77 -2.55 5.79
CA VAL A 31 15.41 -2.73 7.10
C VAL A 31 15.97 -1.42 7.66
N LEU A 32 16.46 -0.50 6.84
CA LEU A 32 16.91 0.82 7.26
C LEU A 32 15.71 1.69 7.67
N GLU A 33 14.62 1.66 6.91
CA GLU A 33 13.35 2.30 7.26
C GLU A 33 12.73 1.65 8.51
N ALA A 34 12.81 0.31 8.65
CA ALA A 34 12.41 -0.38 9.88
C ALA A 34 13.34 -0.11 11.08
N ALA A 35 14.62 0.20 10.86
CA ALA A 35 15.58 0.55 11.92
C ALA A 35 15.39 1.99 12.40
N GLU A 36 15.02 2.92 11.50
CA GLU A 36 14.59 4.27 11.87
C GLU A 36 13.25 4.24 12.61
N ALA A 37 12.29 3.42 12.15
CA ALA A 37 11.02 3.17 12.84
C ALA A 37 11.17 2.50 14.22
N ARG A 38 12.31 1.89 14.52
CA ARG A 38 12.61 1.31 15.84
C ARG A 38 13.12 2.33 16.86
N ASN A 39 13.64 3.48 16.43
CA ASN A 39 14.11 4.54 17.32
C ASN A 39 13.06 5.65 17.57
N GLY A 40 12.02 5.69 16.74
CA GLY A 40 10.75 6.35 17.03
C GLY A 40 9.71 5.60 16.21
N ALA A 41 8.59 5.21 16.81
CA ALA A 41 7.56 4.39 16.18
C ALA A 41 6.95 5.08 14.94
N VAL A 42 7.67 5.05 13.82
CA VAL A 42 7.16 5.45 12.53
C VAL A 42 6.31 4.28 12.06
N GLU A 43 5.01 4.45 12.18
CA GLU A 43 4.02 3.48 11.71
C GLU A 43 4.21 3.28 10.20
N PHE A 44 4.68 2.09 9.81
CA PHE A 44 4.86 1.73 8.40
C PHE A 44 3.53 1.84 7.65
N THR A 45 3.38 2.91 6.86
CA THR A 45 2.12 3.27 6.19
C THR A 45 2.36 3.43 4.67
N PRO A 46 2.59 2.33 3.93
CA PRO A 46 2.95 2.38 2.50
C PRO A 46 1.83 2.91 1.59
N ASN A 47 0.58 2.90 2.06
CA ASN A 47 -0.57 3.43 1.34
C ASN A 47 -1.41 4.32 2.27
N ALA A 48 -1.77 5.52 1.79
CA ALA A 48 -2.52 6.49 2.57
C ALA A 48 -4.01 6.15 2.71
N PHE A 49 -4.58 5.31 1.84
CA PHE A 49 -6.02 5.05 1.74
C PHE A 49 -6.45 3.66 2.22
N ILE A 50 -5.62 2.64 2.03
CA ILE A 50 -5.94 1.26 2.44
C ILE A 50 -4.74 0.70 3.21
N ARG A 51 -4.99 0.17 4.41
CA ARG A 51 -4.00 -0.49 5.26
C ARG A 51 -4.52 -1.86 5.66
N ILE A 52 -3.68 -2.89 5.54
CA ILE A 52 -3.98 -4.23 6.02
C ILE A 52 -2.99 -4.52 7.15
N ALA A 53 -3.51 -4.64 8.37
CA ALA A 53 -2.69 -4.96 9.53
C ALA A 53 -2.35 -6.46 9.58
N PRO A 54 -1.25 -6.85 10.26
CA PRO A 54 -0.85 -8.26 10.36
C PRO A 54 -1.89 -9.17 11.06
N ASP A 55 -2.81 -8.59 11.83
CA ASP A 55 -3.93 -9.28 12.47
C ASP A 55 -5.14 -9.49 11.54
N GLY A 56 -5.04 -9.05 10.28
CA GLY A 56 -6.07 -9.18 9.26
C GLY A 56 -7.09 -8.03 9.24
N VAL A 57 -6.96 -7.02 10.11
CA VAL A 57 -7.85 -5.86 10.09
C VAL A 57 -7.51 -4.96 8.90
N ILE A 58 -8.50 -4.69 8.07
CA ILE A 58 -8.37 -3.82 6.90
C ILE A 58 -8.94 -2.45 7.27
N THR A 59 -8.12 -1.41 7.22
CA THR A 59 -8.54 -0.03 7.47
C THR A 59 -8.58 0.73 6.15
N THR A 60 -9.69 1.43 5.90
CA THR A 60 -9.89 2.28 4.73
C THR A 60 -10.09 3.73 5.16
N MET A 61 -9.40 4.66 4.51
CA MET A 61 -9.47 6.08 4.85
C MET A 61 -10.50 6.77 3.96
N ALA A 62 -11.58 7.26 4.56
CA ALA A 62 -12.55 8.12 3.91
C ALA A 62 -11.95 9.53 3.76
N LYS A 63 -11.33 9.79 2.60
CA LYS A 63 -10.74 11.09 2.27
C LYS A 63 -11.75 12.23 2.36
N ASN A 64 -12.86 12.10 1.62
CA ASN A 64 -13.86 13.14 1.54
C ASN A 64 -14.89 12.95 2.65
N PRO A 65 -15.34 14.04 3.31
CA PRO A 65 -16.48 13.97 4.20
C PRO A 65 -17.72 13.47 3.46
N GLU A 66 -18.56 12.75 4.20
CA GLU A 66 -19.84 12.27 3.71
C GLU A 66 -20.98 13.12 4.27
N VAL A 67 -21.90 13.51 3.38
CA VAL A 67 -23.09 14.32 3.67
C VAL A 67 -24.39 13.56 3.35
N GLY A 68 -24.33 12.22 3.32
CA GLY A 68 -25.50 11.34 3.15
C GLY A 68 -25.55 10.56 1.84
N GLN A 69 -24.47 10.55 1.05
CA GLN A 69 -24.41 9.83 -0.23
C GLN A 69 -24.19 8.31 -0.11
N GLY A 70 -23.88 7.78 1.08
CA GLY A 70 -23.68 6.35 1.33
C GLY A 70 -22.29 5.80 0.99
N ILE A 71 -21.29 6.65 0.70
CA ILE A 71 -19.96 6.21 0.26
C ILE A 71 -19.25 5.37 1.34
N LYS A 72 -19.33 5.78 2.61
CA LYS A 72 -18.78 5.03 3.75
C LYS A 72 -19.55 3.74 4.06
N THR A 73 -20.61 3.43 3.32
CA THR A 73 -21.30 2.14 3.45
C THR A 73 -20.98 1.24 2.26
N MET A 74 -21.06 1.77 1.04
CA MET A 74 -20.88 0.98 -0.17
C MET A 74 -19.42 0.60 -0.45
N LEU A 75 -18.46 1.50 -0.20
CA LEU A 75 -17.05 1.24 -0.49
C LEU A 75 -16.47 0.04 0.31
N PRO A 76 -16.68 -0.07 1.63
CA PRO A 76 -16.24 -1.24 2.39
C PRO A 76 -16.83 -2.54 1.87
N MET A 77 -18.12 -2.57 1.52
CA MET A 77 -18.74 -3.79 1.02
C MET A 77 -18.10 -4.24 -0.29
N LEU A 78 -17.83 -3.29 -1.21
CA LEU A 78 -17.14 -3.60 -2.46
C LEU A 78 -15.71 -4.10 -2.22
N ILE A 79 -15.00 -3.49 -1.27
CA ILE A 79 -13.63 -3.92 -0.90
C ILE A 79 -13.66 -5.31 -0.27
N ALA A 80 -14.66 -5.61 0.57
CA ALA A 80 -14.84 -6.93 1.16
C ALA A 80 -15.04 -8.00 0.10
N GLU A 81 -15.88 -7.70 -0.91
CA GLU A 81 -16.14 -8.59 -2.04
C GLU A 81 -14.87 -8.84 -2.87
N GLU A 82 -14.12 -7.80 -3.21
CA GLU A 82 -12.91 -7.94 -4.04
C GLU A 82 -11.78 -8.67 -3.29
N LEU A 83 -11.70 -8.52 -1.97
CA LEU A 83 -10.67 -9.17 -1.15
C LEU A 83 -11.09 -10.55 -0.61
N ASP A 84 -12.33 -10.98 -0.86
CA ASP A 84 -12.92 -12.23 -0.35
C ASP A 84 -12.79 -12.37 1.19
N VAL A 85 -13.17 -11.30 1.89
CA VAL A 85 -13.11 -11.22 3.37
C VAL A 85 -14.48 -10.89 3.97
N ASP A 86 -14.68 -11.21 5.24
CA ASP A 86 -15.87 -10.79 5.98
C ASP A 86 -15.92 -9.26 6.08
N TRP A 87 -17.11 -8.68 5.91
CA TRP A 87 -17.32 -7.23 6.00
C TRP A 87 -16.90 -6.68 7.38
N GLU A 88 -17.02 -7.49 8.43
CA GLU A 88 -16.64 -7.13 9.81
C GLU A 88 -15.12 -6.88 9.96
N SER A 89 -14.31 -7.40 9.04
CA SER A 89 -12.85 -7.20 9.03
C SER A 89 -12.44 -5.80 8.54
N ILE A 90 -13.36 -5.05 7.91
CA ILE A 90 -13.09 -3.74 7.33
C ILE A 90 -13.56 -2.63 8.27
N ARG A 91 -12.63 -1.72 8.58
CA ARG A 91 -12.87 -0.49 9.32
C ARG A 91 -12.72 0.71 8.41
N ILE A 92 -13.60 1.69 8.59
CA ILE A 92 -13.45 3.00 7.95
C ILE A 92 -13.02 4.01 8.99
N GLU A 93 -12.01 4.78 8.64
CA GLU A 93 -11.58 5.95 9.39
C GLU A 93 -11.73 7.20 8.52
N GLN A 94 -12.19 8.30 9.11
CA GLN A 94 -12.19 9.58 8.42
C GLN A 94 -10.75 10.07 8.30
N ALA A 95 -10.31 10.40 7.09
CA ALA A 95 -8.99 11.00 6.90
C ALA A 95 -8.93 12.36 7.59
N MET A 96 -7.84 12.62 8.30
CA MET A 96 -7.54 13.94 8.83
C MET A 96 -7.30 14.95 7.71
N SER A 97 -7.46 16.24 7.99
CA SER A 97 -7.18 17.30 7.03
C SER A 97 -5.67 17.45 6.86
N ASP A 98 -5.10 16.65 5.96
CA ASP A 98 -3.71 16.71 5.54
C ASP A 98 -3.64 16.78 4.01
N PRO A 99 -3.41 17.98 3.44
CA PRO A 99 -3.33 18.17 1.99
C PRO A 99 -2.15 17.44 1.35
N THR A 100 -1.08 17.16 2.09
CA THR A 100 0.09 16.46 1.55
C THR A 100 -0.19 14.96 1.38
N LYS A 101 -0.95 14.38 2.32
CA LYS A 101 -1.28 12.95 2.32
C LYS A 101 -2.55 12.61 1.56
N TYR A 102 -3.57 13.46 1.64
CA TYR A 102 -4.91 13.18 1.10
C TYR A 102 -5.34 14.13 -0.02
N GLY A 103 -4.59 15.22 -0.26
CA GLY A 103 -5.00 16.27 -1.20
C GLY A 103 -6.23 17.04 -0.73
N SER A 104 -6.84 17.81 -1.64
CA SER A 104 -8.07 18.56 -1.34
C SER A 104 -9.21 17.63 -0.93
N GLN A 105 -9.86 17.94 0.19
CA GLN A 105 -11.04 17.25 0.70
C GLN A 105 -12.25 18.15 0.53
N VAL A 106 -13.29 17.62 -0.13
CA VAL A 106 -14.51 18.36 -0.46
C VAL A 106 -15.71 17.48 -0.14
N ALA A 107 -16.83 18.10 0.25
CA ALA A 107 -18.10 17.41 0.44
C ALA A 107 -19.16 18.07 -0.47
N GLY A 108 -19.92 17.26 -1.19
CA GLY A 108 -20.86 17.73 -2.21
C GLY A 108 -20.60 17.11 -3.58
N GLY A 109 -21.47 17.42 -4.54
CA GLY A 109 -21.33 17.10 -5.97
C GLY A 109 -20.90 18.32 -6.77
#